data_AF-A0A1A2NDI4-F1
#
_entry.id   AF-A0A1A2NDI4-F1
#
_cell.length_a   1.000
_cell.length_b   1.000
_cell.length_c   1.000
_cell.angle_alpha   90.00
_cell.angle_beta   90.00
_cell.angle_gamma   90.00
#
_symmetry.space_group_name_H-M   'P 1'
#
loop_
_entity.id
_entity.type
_entity.pdbx_description
1 polymer ?
#
loop_
_entity_poly.entity_id
_entity_poly.type
_entity_poly.pdbx_seq_one_letter_code
_entity_poly.pdbx_strand_id
1 'polypeptide(L)'
;MTWTLLHDRMAFMAEVIKAAEADAERALAVVADSPEISRLFGDEEGLLLSLGQRWMTMLVAKLDQAAHEGVAAEQVRADLETAEPGLHALVRIGSRRSLRVRSLTRGEHVAVGLFGGPSGDRQTVA
;
A
#
# COMPACT_ATOMS: atom_id res chain seq x y z
N MET A 1 21.44 5.66 4.75
CA MET A 1 20.71 4.40 5.00
C MET A 1 21.68 3.24 4.79
N THR A 2 21.73 2.26 5.69
CA THR A 2 22.54 1.03 5.52
C THR A 2 21.66 -0.14 5.04
N TRP A 3 22.28 -1.18 4.48
CA TRP A 3 21.60 -2.42 4.08
C TRP A 3 20.83 -3.07 5.24
N THR A 4 21.46 -3.17 6.41
CA THR A 4 20.84 -3.73 7.62
C THR A 4 19.59 -2.94 8.03
N LEU A 5 19.65 -1.60 8.02
CA LEU A 5 18.50 -0.76 8.39
C LEU A 5 17.31 -0.96 7.44
N LEU A 6 17.57 -1.15 6.14
CA LEU A 6 16.53 -1.46 5.17
C LEU A 6 15.85 -2.80 5.51
N HIS A 7 16.64 -3.84 5.78
CA HIS A 7 16.11 -5.15 6.13
C HIS A 7 15.31 -5.14 7.44
N ASP A 8 15.81 -4.45 8.47
CA ASP A 8 15.09 -4.28 9.74
C ASP A 8 13.72 -3.63 9.50
N ARG A 9 13.67 -2.56 8.70
CA ARG A 9 12.40 -1.89 8.34
C ARG A 9 11.45 -2.82 7.59
N MET A 10 11.96 -3.61 6.64
CA MET A 10 11.13 -4.55 5.88
C MET A 10 10.58 -5.67 6.76
N ALA A 11 11.40 -6.24 7.63
CA ALA A 11 10.99 -7.28 8.58
C ALA A 11 9.94 -6.75 9.55
N PHE A 12 10.18 -5.56 10.13
CA PHE A 12 9.21 -4.91 11.02
C PHE A 12 7.87 -4.66 10.33
N MET A 13 7.87 -4.10 9.11
CA MET A 13 6.63 -3.89 8.36
C MET A 13 5.91 -5.20 8.06
N ALA A 14 6.63 -6.28 7.72
CA ALA A 14 6.02 -7.58 7.44
C ALA A 14 5.29 -8.15 8.66
N GLU A 15 5.87 -8.04 9.85
CA GLU A 15 5.22 -8.47 11.10
C GLU A 15 3.98 -7.63 11.41
N VAL A 16 4.04 -6.31 11.23
CA VAL A 16 2.88 -5.42 11.45
C VAL A 16 1.76 -5.73 10.44
N ILE A 17 2.09 -5.93 9.17
CA ILE A 17 1.12 -6.29 8.12
C ILE A 17 0.43 -7.60 8.47
N LYS A 18 1.19 -8.62 8.88
CA LYS A 18 0.65 -9.93 9.26
C LYS A 18 -0.26 -9.84 10.48
N ALA A 19 0.12 -9.07 11.51
CA ALA A 19 -0.73 -8.85 12.68
C ALA A 19 -2.04 -8.13 12.32
N ALA A 20 -1.97 -7.21 11.36
CA ALA A 20 -3.11 -6.42 10.91
C ALA A 20 -4.17 -7.21 10.12
N GLU A 21 -3.85 -8.40 9.62
CA GLU A 21 -4.83 -9.31 9.01
C GLU A 21 -5.92 -9.72 10.01
N ALA A 22 -5.57 -9.85 11.29
CA ALA A 22 -6.51 -10.17 12.36
C ALA A 22 -7.18 -8.91 12.93
N ASP A 23 -6.39 -7.89 13.27
CA ASP A 23 -6.88 -6.62 13.81
C ASP A 23 -5.84 -5.50 13.59
N ALA A 24 -6.09 -4.65 12.58
CA ALA A 24 -5.18 -3.57 12.21
C ALA A 24 -5.07 -2.45 13.26
N GLU A 25 -6.14 -2.20 14.03
CA GLU A 25 -6.10 -1.19 15.09
C GLU A 25 -5.27 -1.67 16.28
N ARG A 26 -5.47 -2.94 16.66
CA ARG A 26 -4.66 -3.59 17.70
C ARG A 26 -3.20 -3.72 17.28
N ALA A 27 -2.93 -4.07 16.02
CA ALA A 27 -1.57 -4.17 15.49
C ALA A 27 -0.81 -2.84 15.64
N LEU A 28 -1.45 -1.71 15.28
CA LEU A 28 -0.87 -0.38 15.46
C LEU A 28 -0.68 -0.02 16.93
N ALA A 29 -1.67 -0.33 17.79
CA ALA A 29 -1.57 -0.06 19.23
C ALA A 29 -0.40 -0.80 19.89
N VAL A 30 -0.14 -2.05 19.49
CA VAL A 30 0.99 -2.85 20.01
C VAL A 30 2.33 -2.23 19.63
N VAL A 31 2.45 -1.68 18.42
CA VAL A 31 3.73 -1.12 17.97
C VAL A 31 3.94 0.34 18.34
N ALA A 32 2.88 1.09 18.66
CA ALA A 32 2.97 2.51 19.03
C ALA A 32 3.97 2.80 20.17
N ASP A 33 4.04 1.90 21.15
CA ASP A 33 4.95 2.01 22.29
C ASP A 33 6.33 1.37 22.06
N SER A 34 6.57 0.79 20.87
CA SER A 34 7.85 0.14 20.57
C SER A 34 8.96 1.17 20.33
N PRO A 35 10.12 1.05 21.01
CA PRO A 35 11.29 1.89 20.71
C PRO A 35 11.81 1.68 19.28
N GLU A 36 11.43 0.56 18.64
CA GLU A 36 11.78 0.27 17.26
C GLU A 36 11.11 1.24 16.28
N ILE A 37 9.91 1.76 16.57
CA ILE A 37 9.26 2.74 15.69
C ILE A 37 10.13 3.99 15.58
N SER A 38 10.56 4.55 16.70
CA SER A 38 11.40 5.74 16.71
C SER A 38 12.73 5.50 15.98
N ARG A 39 13.37 4.34 16.22
CA ARG A 39 14.64 3.97 15.57
C ARG A 39 14.49 3.75 14.07
N LEU A 40 13.45 3.02 13.65
CA LEU A 40 13.31 2.51 12.30
C LEU A 40 12.59 3.49 11.39
N PHE A 41 11.59 4.21 11.88
CA PHE A 41 10.68 5.04 11.09
C PHE A 41 10.63 6.51 11.53
N GLY A 42 11.20 6.85 12.68
CA GLY A 42 11.14 8.17 13.30
C GLY A 42 9.93 8.32 14.21
N ASP A 43 8.75 7.95 13.73
CA ASP A 43 7.48 7.96 14.46
C ASP A 43 6.44 7.03 13.80
N GLU A 44 5.23 6.94 14.38
CA GLU A 44 4.12 6.17 13.82
C GLU A 44 3.71 6.69 12.43
N GLU A 45 3.74 8.02 12.21
CA GLU A 45 3.44 8.59 10.89
C GLU A 45 4.44 8.10 9.83
N GLY A 46 5.72 8.00 10.17
CA GLY A 46 6.77 7.47 9.33
C GLY A 46 6.56 6.00 8.97
N LEU A 47 6.04 5.18 9.90
CA LEU A 47 5.63 3.81 9.62
C LEU A 47 4.46 3.78 8.63
N LEU A 48 3.40 4.57 8.88
CA LEU A 48 2.22 4.64 8.03
C LEU A 48 2.54 5.16 6.62
N LEU A 49 3.44 6.14 6.49
CA LEU A 49 3.94 6.61 5.20
C LEU A 49 4.69 5.51 4.45
N SER A 50 5.47 4.70 5.16
CA SER A 50 6.23 3.59 4.56
C SER A 50 5.31 2.47 4.06
N LEU A 51 4.26 2.16 4.82
CA LEU A 51 3.20 1.22 4.41
C LEU A 51 2.42 1.76 3.20
N GLY A 52 2.05 3.05 3.20
CA GLY A 52 1.41 3.70 2.07
C GLY A 52 2.28 3.70 0.80
N GLN A 53 3.59 3.91 0.94
CA GLN A 53 4.54 3.80 -0.18
C GLN A 53 4.59 2.37 -0.72
N ARG A 54 4.69 1.36 0.16
CA ARG A 54 4.68 -0.06 -0.24
C ARG A 54 3.42 -0.39 -1.03
N TRP A 55 2.25 0.02 -0.54
CA TRP A 55 0.98 -0.16 -1.25
C TRP A 55 1.01 0.46 -2.65
N MET A 56 1.41 1.73 -2.77
CA MET A 56 1.51 2.41 -4.06
C MET A 56 2.48 1.72 -5.02
N THR A 57 3.64 1.28 -4.55
CA THR A 57 4.60 0.53 -5.36
C THR A 57 4.00 -0.78 -5.89
N MET A 58 3.33 -1.56 -5.04
CA MET A 58 2.69 -2.81 -5.45
C MET A 58 1.56 -2.58 -6.45
N LEU A 59 0.73 -1.56 -6.21
CA LEU A 59 -0.36 -1.21 -7.10
C LEU A 59 0.14 -0.81 -8.48
N VAL A 60 1.08 0.13 -8.55
CA VAL A 60 1.63 0.61 -9.84
C VAL A 60 2.27 -0.54 -10.61
N ALA A 61 3.03 -1.42 -9.96
CA ALA A 61 3.64 -2.57 -10.61
C ALA A 61 2.59 -3.55 -11.18
N LYS A 62 1.50 -3.80 -10.45
CA LYS A 62 0.42 -4.67 -10.95
C LYS A 62 -0.39 -4.01 -12.07
N LEU A 63 -0.63 -2.70 -11.99
CA LEU A 63 -1.32 -1.96 -13.04
C LEU A 63 -0.52 -1.92 -14.34
N ASP A 64 0.80 -1.77 -14.25
CA ASP A 64 1.72 -1.82 -15.39
C ASP A 64 1.63 -3.19 -16.09
N GLN A 65 1.72 -4.28 -15.32
CA GLN A 65 1.56 -5.63 -15.86
C GLN A 65 0.17 -5.85 -16.50
N ALA A 66 -0.89 -5.41 -15.83
CA ALA A 66 -2.26 -5.56 -16.30
C ALA A 66 -2.54 -4.82 -17.62
N ALA A 67 -1.87 -3.68 -17.85
CA ALA A 67 -1.97 -2.95 -19.12
C ALA A 67 -1.48 -3.80 -20.31
N HIS A 68 -0.52 -4.70 -20.09
CA HIS A 68 -0.05 -5.66 -21.09
C HIS A 68 -0.99 -6.87 -21.24
N GLU A 69 -1.64 -7.29 -20.15
CA GLU A 69 -2.51 -8.48 -20.11
C GLU A 69 -3.98 -8.18 -20.47
N GLY A 70 -4.35 -6.91 -20.60
CA GLY A 70 -5.73 -6.50 -20.87
C GLY A 70 -6.67 -6.64 -19.67
N VAL A 71 -6.12 -6.66 -18.45
CA VAL A 71 -6.91 -6.73 -17.21
C VAL A 71 -7.31 -5.33 -16.78
N ALA A 72 -8.56 -5.16 -16.33
CA ALA A 72 -9.09 -3.87 -15.90
C ALA A 72 -8.39 -3.37 -14.62
N ALA A 73 -8.04 -2.08 -14.58
CA ALA A 73 -7.35 -1.47 -13.44
C ALA A 73 -8.11 -1.61 -12.10
N GLU A 74 -9.45 -1.55 -12.13
CA GLU A 74 -10.27 -1.77 -10.93
C GLU A 74 -10.22 -3.22 -10.44
N GLN A 75 -10.14 -4.20 -11.36
CA GLN A 75 -9.96 -5.60 -11.00
C GLN A 75 -8.61 -5.81 -10.31
N VAL A 76 -7.55 -5.22 -10.85
CA VAL A 76 -6.19 -5.27 -10.25
C VAL A 76 -6.18 -4.71 -8.83
N ARG A 77 -6.87 -3.58 -8.62
CA ARG A 77 -7.00 -2.96 -7.31
C ARG A 77 -7.72 -3.88 -6.33
N ALA A 78 -8.86 -4.44 -6.73
CA ALA A 78 -9.63 -5.38 -5.91
C ALA A 78 -8.85 -6.68 -5.58
N ASP A 79 -8.11 -7.21 -6.55
CA ASP A 79 -7.26 -8.38 -6.36
C ASP A 79 -6.11 -8.09 -5.39
N LEU A 80 -5.50 -6.91 -5.48
CA LEU A 80 -4.46 -6.48 -4.55
C LEU A 80 -5.01 -6.29 -3.13
N GLU A 81 -6.19 -5.70 -2.97
CA GLU A 81 -6.86 -5.58 -1.67
C GLU A 81 -7.12 -6.96 -1.04
N THR A 82 -7.51 -7.93 -1.86
CA THR A 82 -7.75 -9.32 -1.43
C THR A 82 -6.46 -10.05 -1.08
N ALA A 83 -5.38 -9.81 -1.84
CA ALA A 83 -4.08 -10.43 -1.62
C ALA A 83 -3.33 -9.87 -0.41
N GLU A 84 -3.55 -8.60 -0.06
CA GLU A 84 -2.82 -7.89 1.00
C GLU A 84 -3.78 -7.19 2.00
N PRO A 85 -4.69 -7.94 2.67
CA PRO A 85 -5.75 -7.36 3.47
C PRO A 85 -5.23 -6.57 4.68
N GLY A 86 -4.17 -7.07 5.34
CA GLY A 86 -3.53 -6.39 6.47
C GLY A 86 -2.89 -5.05 6.07
N LEU A 87 -2.18 -5.02 4.94
CA LEU A 87 -1.57 -3.80 4.41
C LEU A 87 -2.65 -2.78 4.03
N HIS A 88 -3.69 -3.20 3.31
CA HIS A 88 -4.78 -2.31 2.92
C HIS A 88 -5.50 -1.72 4.15
N ALA A 89 -5.75 -2.53 5.19
CA ALA A 89 -6.36 -2.05 6.43
C ALA A 89 -5.51 -0.98 7.14
N LEU A 90 -4.20 -1.19 7.24
CA LEU A 90 -3.26 -0.23 7.83
C LEU A 90 -3.21 1.08 7.05
N VAL A 91 -3.14 1.00 5.71
CA VAL A 91 -3.16 2.19 4.83
C VAL A 91 -4.46 2.97 5.01
N ARG A 92 -5.61 2.28 5.10
CA ARG A 92 -6.91 2.92 5.37
C ARG A 92 -6.94 3.62 6.73
N ILE A 93 -6.38 3.02 7.79
CA ILE A 93 -6.26 3.68 9.09
C ILE A 93 -5.36 4.92 8.97
N GLY A 94 -4.20 4.77 8.35
CA GLY A 94 -3.25 5.86 8.14
C GLY A 94 -3.86 7.06 7.41
N SER A 95 -4.64 6.84 6.35
CA SER A 95 -5.32 7.92 5.61
C SER A 95 -6.42 8.62 6.41
N ARG A 96 -6.97 7.99 7.45
CA ARG A 96 -7.88 8.65 8.40
C ARG A 96 -7.13 9.49 9.44
N ARG A 97 -5.94 9.05 9.86
CA ARG A 97 -5.14 9.67 10.93
C ARG A 97 -4.17 10.75 10.47
N SER A 98 -3.63 10.64 9.26
CA SER A 98 -2.59 11.54 8.74
C SER A 98 -2.98 12.15 7.39
N LEU A 99 -2.87 13.49 7.30
CA LEU A 99 -3.05 14.23 6.05
C LEU A 99 -2.01 13.85 4.99
N ARG A 100 -0.78 13.56 5.41
CA ARG A 100 0.33 13.19 4.52
C ARG A 100 0.10 11.81 3.94
N VAL A 101 -0.27 10.84 4.77
CA VAL A 101 -0.65 9.49 4.31
C VAL A 101 -1.85 9.57 3.37
N ARG A 102 -2.88 10.35 3.73
CA ARG A 102 -4.05 10.55 2.84
C ARG A 102 -3.69 11.16 1.49
N SER A 103 -2.74 12.10 1.48
CA SER A 103 -2.28 12.73 0.24
C SER A 103 -1.51 11.75 -0.64
N LEU A 104 -0.68 10.91 -0.03
CA LEU A 104 0.01 9.81 -0.71
C LEU A 104 -0.98 8.82 -1.32
N THR A 105 -1.96 8.35 -0.53
CA THR A 105 -2.94 7.35 -1.01
C THR A 105 -3.90 7.92 -2.05
N ARG A 106 -4.09 9.24 -2.13
CA ARG A 106 -4.84 9.86 -3.24
C ARG A 106 -4.21 9.54 -4.60
N GLY A 107 -2.91 9.26 -4.64
CA GLY A 107 -2.21 8.77 -5.81
C GLY A 107 -2.77 7.45 -6.35
N GLU A 108 -3.46 6.64 -5.54
CA GLU A 108 -4.12 5.41 -5.97
C GLU A 108 -5.18 5.67 -7.05
N HIS A 109 -6.12 6.58 -6.78
CA HIS A 109 -7.17 6.92 -7.75
C HIS A 109 -6.58 7.50 -9.04
N VAL A 110 -5.49 8.27 -8.91
CA VAL A 110 -4.76 8.81 -10.08
C VAL A 110 -4.12 7.68 -10.87
N ALA A 111 -3.44 6.74 -10.22
CA ALA A 111 -2.82 5.60 -10.88
C ALA A 111 -3.87 4.74 -11.59
N VAL A 112 -4.93 4.35 -10.89
CA VAL A 112 -6.02 3.55 -11.48
C VAL A 112 -6.66 4.26 -12.66
N GLY A 113 -6.88 5.58 -12.59
CA GLY A 113 -7.40 6.35 -13.73
C GLY A 113 -6.44 6.44 -14.92
N LEU A 114 -5.13 6.53 -14.69
CA LEU A 114 -4.11 6.56 -15.74
C LEU A 114 -4.00 5.22 -16.48
N PHE A 115 -4.04 4.11 -15.75
CA PHE A 115 -3.98 2.76 -16.32
C PHE A 115 -5.35 2.27 -16.84
N GLY A 116 -6.45 2.82 -16.30
CA GLY A 116 -7.83 2.50 -16.67
C GLY A 116 -8.42 3.38 -17.77
N GLY A 117 -7.57 4.00 -18.64
CA GLY A 117 -7.99 4.84 -19.76
C GLY A 117 -9.15 4.24 -20.60
N PRO A 118 -9.87 5.07 -21.38
CA PRO A 118 -11.21 4.76 -21.89
C PRO A 118 -11.23 3.39 -22.56
N SER A 119 -11.88 2.44 -21.87
CA SER A 119 -12.13 1.10 -22.36
C SER A 119 -13.22 1.14 -23.45
N GLY A 120 -12.96 1.86 -24.55
CA GLY A 120 -13.92 2.14 -25.62
C GLY A 120 -13.53 1.63 -27.00
N ASP A 121 -12.25 1.76 -27.41
CA ASP A 121 -11.89 1.58 -28.84
C ASP A 121 -10.81 0.51 -29.09
N ARG A 122 -10.91 -0.64 -28.41
CA ARG A 122 -10.34 -1.88 -28.99
C ARG A 122 -11.45 -2.61 -29.75
N GLN A 123 -11.98 -1.93 -30.76
CA GLN A 123 -12.68 -2.59 -31.85
C GLN A 123 -11.64 -3.47 -32.55
N THR A 124 -11.68 -4.78 -32.26
CA THR A 124 -11.07 -5.79 -33.12
C THR A 124 -11.59 -5.56 -34.53
N VAL A 125 -10.71 -5.11 -35.42
CA VAL A 125 -10.97 -5.04 -36.86
C VAL A 125 -11.20 -6.47 -37.34
N ALA A 126 -12.33 -6.65 -38.03
CA ALA A 126 -12.85 -7.90 -38.55
C ALA A 126 -11.89 -8.63 -39.50
#